data_AF-A0A7X0MF55-F1
#
_entry.id   AF-A0A7X0MF55-F1
#
_cell.length_a   1.000
_cell.length_b   1.000
_cell.length_c   1.000
_cell.angle_alpha   90.00
_cell.angle_beta   90.00
_cell.angle_gamma   90.00
#
_symmetry.space_group_name_H-M   'P 1'
#
loop_
_entity.id
_entity.type
_entity.pdbx_description
1 polymer ?
#
loop_
_entity_poly.entity_id
_entity_poly.type
_entity_poly.pdbx_seq_one_letter_code
_entity_poly.pdbx_strand_id
1 'polypeptide(L)' 'MTHRDLTITEVLKDPLIRQIMRADHISVSGMANLLQDAARRQKRAKEFALPADLAPMANAASQTQITARADLR' A
#
# COMPACT_ATOMS: atom_id res chain seq x y z
N MET A 1 1.12 -7.82 -20.15
CA MET A 1 -0.08 -8.44 -19.57
C MET A 1 -0.65 -7.48 -18.53
N THR A 2 -1.81 -6.87 -18.76
CA THR A 2 -2.47 -6.01 -17.78
C THR A 2 -3.00 -6.88 -16.64
N HIS A 3 -2.45 -6.74 -15.43
CA HIS A 3 -3.02 -7.39 -14.25
C HIS A 3 -4.36 -6.73 -13.94
N ARG A 4 -5.45 -7.46 -14.18
CA ARG A 4 -6.79 -7.05 -13.78
C ARG A 4 -7.02 -7.52 -12.35
N ASP A 5 -7.48 -6.60 -11.50
CA ASP A 5 -7.94 -6.93 -10.16
C ASP A 5 -9.21 -7.79 -10.24
N LEU A 6 -9.25 -8.86 -9.43
CA LEU A 6 -10.41 -9.72 -9.30
C LEU A 6 -11.44 -9.08 -8.36
N THR A 7 -12.71 -9.21 -8.72
CA THR A 7 -13.82 -8.88 -7.82
C THR A 7 -13.92 -9.91 -6.69
N ILE A 8 -14.44 -9.50 -5.53
CA ILE A 8 -14.67 -10.41 -4.39
C ILE A 8 -15.50 -11.64 -4.82
N THR A 9 -16.50 -11.44 -5.69
CA THR A 9 -17.34 -12.53 -6.21
C THR A 9 -16.56 -13.52 -7.07
N GLU A 10 -15.62 -13.04 -7.91
CA GLU A 10 -14.75 -13.90 -8.70
C GLU A 10 -13.82 -14.73 -7.80
N VAL A 11 -13.24 -14.09 -6.77
CA VAL A 11 -12.42 -14.76 -5.75
C VAL A 11 -13.20 -15.87 -5.02
N LEU A 12 -14.44 -15.59 -4.57
CA LEU A 12 -15.27 -16.60 -3.89
C LEU A 12 -15.71 -17.74 -4.82
N LYS A 13 -15.70 -17.52 -6.14
CA LYS A 13 -16.03 -18.54 -7.13
C LYS A 13 -14.83 -19.38 -7.57
N ASP A 14 -13.62 -19.02 -7.18
CA ASP A 14 -12.41 -19.73 -7.53
C ASP A 14 -12.33 -21.12 -6.84
N PRO A 15 -12.01 -22.20 -7.58
CA PRO A 15 -12.00 -23.56 -7.04
C PRO A 15 -10.89 -23.80 -6.02
N LEU A 16 -9.73 -23.16 -6.17
CA LEU A 16 -8.61 -23.28 -5.23
C LEU A 16 -8.92 -22.53 -3.94
N ILE A 17 -9.49 -21.33 -4.04
CA ILE A 17 -9.92 -20.55 -2.87
C ILE A 17 -11.00 -21.32 -2.10
N ARG A 18 -11.97 -21.94 -2.79
CA ARG A 18 -12.95 -22.81 -2.12
C ARG A 18 -12.32 -24.03 -1.45
N GLN A 19 -11.23 -24.57 -1.98
CA GLN A 19 -10.51 -25.67 -1.36
C GLN A 19 -9.83 -25.24 -0.05
N ILE A 20 -9.19 -24.07 -0.05
CA ILE A 20 -8.56 -23.48 1.14
C ILE A 20 -9.62 -23.18 2.20
N MET A 21 -10.73 -22.54 1.82
CA MET A 21 -11.84 -22.26 2.74
C MET A 21 -12.38 -23.53 3.41
N ARG A 22 -12.49 -24.64 2.66
CA ARG A 22 -12.91 -25.94 3.23
C ARG A 22 -11.89 -26.49 4.20
N ALA A 23 -10.60 -26.41 3.87
CA ALA A 23 -9.52 -26.85 4.75
C ALA A 23 -9.49 -26.04 6.06
N ASP A 24 -9.78 -24.75 5.98
CA ASP A 24 -9.75 -23.81 7.12
C ASP A 24 -11.10 -23.68 7.84
N HIS A 25 -12.12 -24.47 7.45
CA HIS A 25 -13.49 -24.40 7.99
C HIS A 25 -14.13 -22.99 7.92
N ILE A 26 -13.81 -22.22 6.88
CA ILE A 26 -14.32 -20.87 6.66
C ILE A 26 -15.57 -20.93 5.76
N SER A 27 -16.64 -20.27 6.19
CA SER A 27 -17.86 -20.11 5.39
C SER A 27 -17.68 -19.08 4.27
N VAL A 28 -18.50 -19.17 3.21
CA VAL A 28 -18.50 -18.18 2.12
C VAL A 28 -18.77 -16.76 2.62
N SER A 29 -19.70 -16.61 3.57
CA SER A 29 -19.99 -15.32 4.19
C SER A 29 -18.82 -14.81 5.05
N GLY A 30 -18.14 -15.69 5.78
CA GLY A 30 -16.94 -15.35 6.55
C GLY A 30 -15.82 -14.81 5.66
N MET A 31 -15.52 -15.52 4.57
CA MET A 31 -14.52 -15.08 3.60
C MET A 31 -14.92 -13.77 2.90
N ALA A 32 -16.20 -13.61 2.56
CA ALA A 32 -16.71 -12.36 1.98
C ALA A 32 -16.47 -11.15 2.90
N ASN A 33 -16.74 -11.32 4.20
CA ASN A 33 -16.52 -10.26 5.20
C ASN A 33 -15.03 -9.90 5.31
N LEU A 34 -14.14 -10.90 5.37
CA LEU A 34 -12.69 -10.68 5.44
C LEU A 34 -12.18 -9.91 4.21
N LEU A 35 -12.61 -10.29 3.02
CA LEU A 35 -12.21 -9.62 1.77
C LEU A 35 -12.76 -8.19 1.70
N GLN A 36 -13.99 -7.96 2.16
CA GLN A 36 -14.56 -6.62 2.23
C GLN A 36 -13.83 -5.73 3.25
N ASP A 37 -13.47 -6.26 4.42
CA ASP A 37 -12.66 -5.56 5.41
C ASP A 37 -11.28 -5.20 4.86
N ALA A 38 -10.62 -6.15 4.21
CA ALA A 38 -9.34 -5.91 3.55
C ALA A 38 -9.45 -4.82 2.48
N ALA A 39 -10.49 -4.86 1.63
CA ALA A 39 -10.73 -3.84 0.61
C ALA A 39 -10.97 -2.45 1.22
N ARG A 40 -11.77 -2.35 2.29
CA ARG A 40 -12.00 -1.09 3.03
C ARG A 40 -10.71 -0.54 3.60
N ARG A 41 -9.87 -1.39 4.21
CA ARG A 41 -8.57 -0.99 4.76
C ARG A 41 -7.61 -0.54 3.67
N GLN A 42 -7.58 -1.23 2.53
CA GLN A 42 -6.75 -0.84 1.38
C GLN A 42 -7.18 0.52 0.82
N LYS A 43 -8.49 0.79 0.71
CA LYS A 43 -9.00 2.09 0.26
C LYS A 43 -8.57 3.21 1.19
N ARG A 44 -8.72 3.03 2.51
CA ARG A 44 -8.25 3.98 3.52
C ARG A 44 -6.74 4.20 3.43
N ALA A 45 -5.95 3.13 3.34
CA ALA A 45 -4.50 3.24 3.21
C ALA A 45 -4.09 4.04 1.96
N LYS A 46 -4.78 3.84 0.82
CA LYS A 46 -4.57 4.64 -0.40
C LYS A 46 -4.97 6.11 -0.20
N GLU A 47 -6.07 6.37 0.50
CA GLU A 47 -6.53 7.74 0.81
C GLU A 47 -5.54 8.48 1.73
N PHE A 48 -4.94 7.79 2.72
CA PHE A 48 -3.92 8.34 3.61
C PHE A 48 -2.50 8.33 3.01
N ALA A 49 -2.30 7.68 1.87
CA ALA A 49 -1.01 7.62 1.15
C ALA A 49 -0.89 8.68 0.02
N LEU A 50 -1.67 9.76 0.07
CA LEU A 50 -1.43 10.97 -0.73
C LEU A 50 -0.13 11.67 -0.24
N PRO A 51 0.70 12.22 -1.14
CA PRO A 51 1.86 11.52 -1.67
C PRO A 51 3.17 11.90 -0.98
N ALA A 52 4.06 10.92 -0.79
CA ALA A 52 5.48 11.14 -0.52
C ALA A 52 6.22 11.87 -1.68
N ASP A 53 5.51 12.15 -2.79
CA ASP A 53 6.01 12.83 -3.99
C ASP A 53 5.86 14.38 -3.93
N LEU A 54 5.32 14.93 -2.83
CA LEU A 54 5.27 16.38 -2.58
C LEU A 54 6.43 16.89 -1.69
N ALA A 55 7.49 16.12 -1.53
CA ALA A 55 8.71 16.59 -0.86
C ALA A 55 9.86 16.92 -1.84
N PRO A 56 9.74 17.91 -2.74
CA PRO A 56 10.92 18.69 -3.08
C PRO A 56 11.08 19.79 -2.01
N MET A 57 12.32 20.06 -1.59
CA MET A 57 12.69 21.28 -0.84
C MET A 57 12.50 21.29 0.68
N ALA A 58 13.01 20.30 1.42
CA ALA A 58 13.31 20.49 2.86
C ALA A 58 14.80 20.29 3.22
N ASN A 59 15.67 20.04 2.24
CA ASN A 59 17.07 19.68 2.49
C ASN A 59 18.09 20.59 1.79
N ALA A 60 17.75 21.87 1.56
CA ALA A 60 18.66 22.86 0.97
C ALA A 60 19.24 23.86 2.00
N ALA A 61 18.82 23.81 3.27
CA ALA A 61 19.21 24.79 4.28
C ALA A 61 20.40 24.36 5.18
N SER A 62 21.24 23.42 4.74
CA SER A 62 22.39 22.95 5.54
C SER A 62 23.74 23.00 4.83
N GLN A 63 23.87 23.77 3.74
CA GLN A 63 25.17 24.02 3.08
C GLN A 63 25.72 25.44 3.29
N THR A 64 25.25 26.17 4.30
CA THR A 64 25.85 27.46 4.69
C THR A 64 26.68 27.30 5.95
N GLN A 65 27.82 26.63 5.85
CA GLN A 65 29.02 26.83 6.67
C GLN A 65 30.07 25.81 6.23
N ILE A 66 31.35 26.17 6.35
CA ILE A 66 32.55 25.44 5.90
C ILE A 66 32.98 25.73 4.45
N THR A 67 33.24 27.00 4.13
CA THR A 67 34.43 27.41 3.35
C THR A 67 34.64 28.91 3.55
N ALA A 68 35.11 29.29 4.73
CA ALA A 68 35.67 30.62 4.99
C ALA A 68 36.84 30.46 5.96
N ARG A 69 37.89 29.77 5.51
CA ARG A 69 39.21 29.80 6.16
C ARG A 69 40.32 29.34 5.22
N ALA A 70 40.45 30.04 4.11
CA ALA A 70 41.70 30.13 3.37
C ALA A 70 41.84 31.58 2.93
N ASP A 71 43.04 32.12 3.03
CA ASP A 71 43.46 33.48 2.66
C ASP A 71 43.10 34.63 3.62
N LEU A 72 43.99 34.86 4.58
CA LEU A 72 44.58 36.19 4.71
C LEU A 72 46.06 36.07 5.12
N ARG A 73 46.87 36.89 4.46
CA ARG A 73 48.34 36.99 4.46
C ARG A 73 48.94 37.31 5.82
#